data_AF-A0A9P6JVA9-F1
#
_entry.id   AF-A0A9P6JVA9-F1
#
_cell.length_a   1.000
_cell.length_b   1.000
_cell.length_c   1.000
_cell.angle_alpha   90.00
_cell.angle_beta   90.00
_cell.angle_gamma   90.00
#
_symmetry.space_group_name_H-M   'P 1'
#
loop_
_entity.id
_entity.type
_entity.pdbx_description
1 polymer ?
#
loop_
_entity_poly.entity_id
_entity_poly.type
_entity_poly.pdbx_seq_one_letter_code
_entity_poly.pdbx_strand_id
1 'polypeptide(L)' 'DNDAFRNSEWGPEAAMAMCEEVKDFPIVSGGDKKLTLGDLFEWSDKDLISKAMLEEKVFMTWYSCRTVLIGD' A
#
# COMPACT_ATOMS: atom_id res chain seq x y z
N ASP A 1 -17.15 17.71 -14.33
CA ASP A 1 -15.80 17.15 -14.57
C ASP A 1 -15.06 16.96 -13.25
N ASN A 2 -15.23 15.79 -12.64
CA ASN A 2 -14.46 15.35 -11.47
C ASN A 2 -14.19 13.85 -11.60
N ASP A 3 -13.33 13.52 -12.56
CA ASP A 3 -12.99 12.15 -12.95
C ASP A 3 -11.72 11.64 -12.22
N ALA A 4 -11.17 12.45 -11.30
CA ALA A 4 -9.92 12.15 -10.56
C ALA A 4 -10.08 11.07 -9.48
N PHE A 5 -11.31 10.62 -9.19
CA PHE A 5 -11.64 9.65 -8.14
C PHE A 5 -12.23 8.36 -8.69
N ARG A 6 -11.93 7.97 -9.93
CA ARG A 6 -12.24 6.63 -10.41
C ARG A 6 -11.32 5.63 -9.68
N ASN A 7 -11.84 5.14 -8.55
CA ASN A 7 -11.25 4.25 -7.52
C ASN A 7 -10.63 2.92 -8.01
N SER A 8 -10.41 2.70 -9.31
CA SER A 8 -9.85 1.43 -9.80
C SER A 8 -8.40 1.20 -9.39
N GLU A 9 -7.63 2.26 -9.10
CA GLU A 9 -6.24 2.13 -8.63
C GLU A 9 -6.10 1.83 -7.13
N TRP A 10 -7.21 1.96 -6.37
CA TRP A 10 -7.23 1.93 -4.91
C TRP A 10 -8.13 0.82 -4.35
N GLY A 11 -8.95 0.19 -5.19
CA GLY A 11 -9.84 -0.88 -4.79
C GLY A 11 -9.12 -2.21 -4.52
N PRO A 12 -9.83 -3.21 -3.96
CA PRO A 12 -9.29 -4.54 -3.69
C PRO A 12 -8.65 -5.20 -4.91
N GLU A 13 -9.18 -4.92 -6.11
CA GLU A 13 -8.63 -5.43 -7.36
C GLU A 13 -7.22 -4.92 -7.66
N ALA A 14 -6.90 -3.68 -7.29
CA ALA A 14 -5.55 -3.13 -7.46
C ALA A 14 -4.54 -3.77 -6.50
N ALA A 15 -4.98 -4.12 -5.29
CA ALA A 15 -4.16 -4.86 -4.33
C ALA A 15 -3.88 -6.28 -4.83
N MET A 16 -4.92 -6.98 -5.32
CA MET A 16 -4.78 -8.32 -5.90
C MET A 16 -3.88 -8.33 -7.15
N ALA A 17 -4.04 -7.38 -8.06
CA ALA A 17 -3.20 -7.26 -9.25
C ALA A 17 -1.72 -7.10 -8.86
N MET A 18 -1.42 -6.24 -7.88
CA MET A 18 -0.06 -6.07 -7.38
C MET A 18 0.48 -7.34 -6.71
N CYS A 19 -0.33 -8.05 -5.93
CA CYS A 19 0.06 -9.34 -5.34
C CYS A 19 0.44 -10.36 -6.41
N GLU A 20 -0.34 -10.47 -7.49
CA GLU A 20 -0.04 -11.39 -8.60
C GLU A 20 1.27 -11.05 -9.32
N GLU A 21 1.59 -9.77 -9.48
CA GLU A 21 2.83 -9.32 -10.13
C GLU A 21 4.09 -9.66 -9.33
N VAL A 22 4.01 -9.63 -7.99
CA VAL A 22 5.18 -9.72 -7.11
C VAL A 22 5.30 -11.04 -6.36
N LYS A 23 4.32 -11.95 -6.47
CA LYS A 23 4.26 -13.19 -5.68
C LYS A 23 5.51 -14.07 -5.77
N ASP A 24 6.23 -14.03 -6.89
CA ASP A 24 7.42 -14.87 -7.09
C ASP A 24 8.70 -14.24 -6.53
N PHE A 25 8.63 -13.02 -5.97
CA PHE A 25 9.80 -12.36 -5.42
C PHE A 25 10.30 -13.09 -4.17
N PRO A 26 11.60 -13.42 -4.09
CA PRO A 26 12.16 -14.10 -2.94
C PRO A 26 12.19 -13.18 -1.73
N ILE A 27 11.88 -13.72 -0.55
CA ILE A 27 12.02 -13.02 0.73
C ILE A 27 13.15 -13.62 1.55
N VAL A 28 13.77 -12.81 2.41
CA VAL A 28 14.73 -13.28 3.39
C VAL A 28 13.96 -13.88 4.57
N SER A 29 13.84 -15.21 4.58
CA SER A 29 13.05 -15.96 5.57
C SER A 29 13.73 -16.12 6.94
N GLY A 30 15.04 -15.88 7.02
CA GLY A 30 15.84 -16.15 8.22
C GLY A 30 16.02 -17.65 8.55
N GLY A 31 15.51 -18.56 7.71
CA GLY A 31 15.64 -20.01 7.87
C GLY A 31 16.10 -20.71 6.59
N ASP A 32 16.13 -22.04 6.61
CA ASP A 32 16.70 -22.86 5.51
C ASP A 32 15.79 -22.96 4.27
N LYS A 33 14.54 -22.51 4.40
CA LYS A 33 13.56 -22.55 3.31
C LYS A 33 13.62 -21.27 2.51
N LYS A 34 13.69 -21.42 1.18
CA LYS A 34 13.36 -20.35 0.26
C LYS A 34 11.87 -20.06 0.38
N LEU A 35 11.54 -18.80 0.63
CA LEU A 35 10.17 -18.31 0.66
C LEU A 35 10.02 -17.19 -0.35
N THR A 36 8.79 -16.96 -0.79
CA THR A 36 8.42 -15.85 -1.67
C THR A 36 7.37 -14.94 -1.03
N LEU A 37 7.10 -13.79 -1.65
CA LEU A 37 5.96 -12.94 -1.26
C LEU A 37 4.62 -13.68 -1.43
N GLY A 38 4.51 -14.61 -2.38
CA GLY A 38 3.35 -15.46 -2.59
C GLY A 38 3.02 -16.29 -1.37
N ASP A 39 4.03 -16.91 -0.74
CA ASP A 39 3.85 -17.67 0.50
C ASP A 39 3.26 -16.79 1.62
N LEU A 40 3.73 -15.54 1.73
CA LEU A 40 3.21 -14.54 2.68
C LEU A 40 1.76 -14.16 2.38
N PHE A 41 1.40 -14.00 1.11
CA PHE A 41 0.03 -13.70 0.70
C PHE A 41 -0.92 -14.86 1.01
N GLU A 42 -0.50 -16.10 0.84
CA GLU A 42 -1.30 -17.28 1.18
C GLU A 42 -1.58 -17.41 2.68
N TRP A 43 -0.66 -16.94 3.53
CA TRP A 43 -0.84 -16.95 4.98
C TRP A 43 -1.68 -15.78 5.50
N SER A 44 -1.88 -14.75 4.68
CA SER A 44 -2.60 -13.53 5.04
C SER A 44 -4.09 -13.66 4.72
N ASP A 45 -4.94 -12.99 5.50
CA ASP A 45 -6.35 -12.85 5.15
C ASP A 45 -6.49 -11.91 3.94
N LYS A 46 -7.04 -12.44 2.83
CA LYS A 46 -7.13 -11.74 1.54
C LYS A 46 -8.02 -10.51 1.61
N ASP A 47 -9.01 -10.50 2.50
CA ASP A 47 -9.93 -9.37 2.66
C ASP A 47 -9.28 -8.20 3.43
N LEU A 48 -8.10 -8.42 4.03
CA LEU A 48 -7.37 -7.42 4.79
C LEU A 48 -6.14 -6.86 4.05
N ILE A 49 -5.79 -7.39 2.88
CA ILE A 49 -4.67 -6.90 2.08
C ILE A 49 -5.08 -5.58 1.42
N SER A 50 -4.35 -4.50 1.73
CA SER A 50 -4.61 -3.16 1.22
C SER A 50 -3.41 -2.60 0.47
N LYS A 51 -3.66 -1.96 -0.68
CA LYS A 51 -2.64 -1.23 -1.43
C LYS A 51 -2.53 0.19 -0.88
N ALA A 52 -1.40 0.52 -0.27
CA ALA A 52 -1.10 1.87 0.20
C ALA A 52 -0.10 2.55 -0.76
N MET A 53 -0.42 3.77 -1.18
CA MET A 53 0.52 4.65 -1.87
C MET A 53 0.78 5.85 -0.96
N LEU A 54 2.05 6.14 -0.72
CA LEU A 54 2.44 7.33 0.04
C LEU A 54 2.57 8.50 -0.94
N GLU A 55 1.70 9.50 -0.79
CA GLU A 55 1.86 10.80 -1.44
C GLU A 55 2.57 11.73 -0.45
N GLU A 56 3.81 12.11 -0.73
CA GLU A 56 4.49 13.12 0.07
C GLU A 56 3.89 14.51 -0.19
N LYS A 57 3.08 15.00 0.75
CA LYS A 57 2.59 16.38 0.73
C LYS A 57 3.56 17.29 1.47
N VAL A 58 4.36 18.02 0.70
CA VAL A 58 5.27 19.03 1.25
C VAL A 58 4.54 20.37 1.33
N PHE A 59 4.22 20.80 2.55
CA PHE A 59 3.62 22.11 2.80
C PHE A 59 4.70 23.18 3.03
N MET A 60 4.49 24.38 2.51
CA MET A 60 5.39 25.53 2.75
C MET A 60 5.39 25.99 4.22
N THR A 61 4.26 25.86 4.91
CA THR A 61 4.13 26.12 6.35
C THR A 61 3.05 25.22 6.94
N TRP A 62 3.18 24.87 8.21
CA TRP A 62 2.29 23.95 8.91
C TRP A 62 1.27 24.68 9.81
N TYR A 63 1.23 26.01 9.78
CA TYR A 63 0.29 26.80 10.58
C TYR A 63 -0.29 27.97 9.78
N SER A 64 -1.49 28.39 10.17
CA SER A 64 -2.12 29.62 9.70
C SER A 64 -3.04 30.17 10.78
N CYS A 65 -2.79 31.42 11.21
CA CYS A 65 -3.50 32.10 12.30
C CYS A 65 -3.58 31.28 13.59
N ARG A 66 -4.72 30.61 13.85
CA ARG A 66 -5.00 29.83 15.06
C ARG A 66 -5.10 28.32 14.79
N THR A 67 -4.72 27.89 13.59
CA THR A 67 -4.79 26.50 13.13
C THR A 67 -3.39 25.99 12.80
N VAL A 68 -3.12 24.73 13.13
CA VAL A 68 -1.85 24.06 12.88
C VAL A 68 -2.14 22.64 12.37
N LEU A 69 -1.32 22.17 11.43
CA LEU A 69 -1.29 20.78 10.97
C LEU A 69 -0.53 19.95 12.01
N ILE A 70 -1.15 18.87 12.48
CA ILE A 70 -0.58 17.95 13.45
C ILE A 70 -0.91 16.52 13.01
N GLY A 71 -0.02 15.58 13.31
CA GLY A 71 -0.13 14.19 12.87
C GLY A 71 0.40 13.98 11.45
N ASP A 72 0.22 12.75 10.99
CA ASP A 72 0.46 12.31 9.61
C ASP A 72 -0.83 12.41 8.78
#